data_AF-A0A495ZDY2-F1
#
_entry.id   AF-A0A495ZDY2-F1
#
_cell.length_a   1.000
_cell.length_b   1.000
_cell.length_c   1.000
_cell.angle_alpha   90.00
_cell.angle_beta   90.00
_cell.angle_gamma   90.00
#
_symmetry.space_group_name_H-M   'P 1'
#
loop_
_entity.id
_entity.type
_entity.pdbx_description
1 polymer ?
#
loop_
_entity_poly.entity_id
_entity_poly.type
_entity_poly.pdbx_seq_one_letter_code
_entity_poly.pdbx_strand_id
1 'polypeptide(L)'
;MKHGKNSRKRIQELERRQRRLLELEEETRECYESVLERYQLPIKDQEDLEREWKLGLNVIVEYEDATPEDFLYLDIGAYNSEPLSDLVGDWGVSEASWRACFDLANALGLALITIDEAGNINGEIVMY
;
A
#
# COMPACT_ATOMS: atom_id res chain seq x y z
N MET A 1 20.43 32.30 -9.91
CA MET A 1 20.23 31.15 -10.84
C MET A 1 20.17 29.76 -10.16
N LYS A 2 20.13 29.63 -8.81
CA LYS A 2 20.05 28.31 -8.13
C LYS A 2 18.64 27.74 -7.98
N HIS A 3 17.58 28.57 -7.99
CA HIS A 3 16.20 28.11 -7.79
C HIS A 3 15.64 27.30 -8.97
N GLY A 4 15.91 27.69 -10.23
CA GLY A 4 15.36 27.00 -11.40
C GLY A 4 15.88 25.56 -11.63
N LYS A 5 17.10 25.24 -11.17
CA LYS A 5 17.62 23.86 -11.24
C LYS A 5 16.95 22.93 -10.21
N ASN A 6 16.56 23.46 -9.05
CA ASN A 6 15.94 22.67 -7.99
C ASN A 6 14.46 22.37 -8.31
N SER A 7 13.74 23.35 -8.84
CA SER A 7 12.35 23.16 -9.29
C SER A 7 12.25 22.15 -10.44
N ARG A 8 13.19 22.18 -11.39
CA ARG A 8 13.19 21.24 -12.53
C ARG A 8 13.45 19.79 -12.11
N LYS A 9 14.36 19.56 -11.16
CA LYS A 9 14.61 18.22 -10.60
C LYS A 9 13.38 17.69 -9.87
N ARG A 10 12.75 18.52 -9.03
CA ARG A 10 11.54 18.15 -8.29
C ARG A 10 10.36 17.80 -9.21
N ILE A 11 10.20 18.52 -10.33
CA ILE A 11 9.18 18.20 -11.33
C ILE A 11 9.46 16.83 -11.97
N GLN A 12 10.71 16.55 -12.36
CA GLN A 12 11.09 15.27 -12.96
C GLN A 12 10.86 14.08 -12.02
N GLU A 13 11.13 14.29 -10.73
CA GLU A 13 10.88 13.30 -9.68
C GLU A 13 9.39 13.01 -9.50
N LEU A 14 8.55 14.07 -9.44
CA LEU A 14 7.09 13.92 -9.38
C LEU A 14 6.53 13.23 -10.63
N GLU A 15 7.02 13.57 -11.82
CA GLU A 15 6.61 12.91 -13.07
C GLU A 15 7.02 11.44 -13.11
N ARG A 16 8.20 11.09 -12.59
CA ARG A 16 8.63 9.68 -12.46
C ARG A 16 7.72 8.93 -11.49
N ARG A 17 7.46 9.52 -10.31
CA ARG A 17 6.58 8.96 -9.28
C ARG A 17 5.18 8.71 -9.81
N GLN A 18 4.62 9.69 -10.54
CA GLN A 18 3.30 9.57 -11.13
C GLN A 18 3.23 8.48 -12.21
N ARG A 19 4.26 8.34 -13.06
CA ARG A 19 4.33 7.23 -14.02
C ARG A 19 4.36 5.88 -13.32
N ARG A 20 5.16 5.74 -12.27
CA ARG A 20 5.25 4.49 -11.52
C ARG A 20 3.94 4.12 -10.83
N LEU A 21 3.22 5.10 -10.27
CA LEU A 21 1.88 4.87 -9.73
C LEU A 21 0.90 4.35 -10.78
N LEU A 22 0.93 4.88 -12.00
CA LEU A 22 0.07 4.40 -13.09
C LEU A 22 0.42 2.97 -13.52
N GLU A 23 1.70 2.63 -13.54
CA GLU A 23 2.15 1.26 -13.82
C GLU A 23 1.66 0.29 -12.73
N LEU A 24 1.83 0.64 -11.46
CA LEU A 24 1.35 -0.16 -10.33
C LEU A 24 -0.17 -0.29 -10.30
N GLU A 25 -0.90 0.79 -10.63
CA GLU A 25 -2.36 0.72 -10.78
C GLU A 25 -2.73 -0.32 -11.84
N GLU A 26 -2.04 -0.36 -12.97
CA GLU A 26 -2.31 -1.35 -14.01
C GLU A 26 -1.90 -2.78 -13.60
N GLU A 27 -0.72 -2.95 -13.03
CA GLU A 27 -0.20 -4.24 -12.54
C GLU A 27 -1.11 -4.86 -11.47
N THR A 28 -1.77 -4.03 -10.66
CA THR A 28 -2.62 -4.48 -9.54
C THR A 28 -4.12 -4.39 -9.80
N ARG A 29 -4.54 -3.85 -10.97
CA ARG A 29 -5.94 -3.64 -11.33
C ARG A 29 -6.76 -4.93 -11.28
N GLU A 30 -6.26 -5.99 -11.91
CA GLU A 30 -6.96 -7.28 -11.96
C GLU A 30 -7.20 -7.86 -10.55
N CYS A 31 -6.24 -7.67 -9.65
CA CYS A 31 -6.37 -8.10 -8.25
C CYS A 31 -7.45 -7.29 -7.53
N TYR A 32 -7.41 -5.95 -7.64
CA TYR A 32 -8.41 -5.07 -7.07
C TYR A 32 -9.82 -5.38 -7.57
N GLU A 33 -10.00 -5.55 -8.88
CA GLU A 33 -11.28 -5.90 -9.49
C GLU A 33 -11.78 -7.27 -9.03
N SER A 34 -10.89 -8.26 -8.90
CA SER A 34 -11.25 -9.58 -8.36
C SER A 34 -11.76 -9.52 -6.92
N VAL A 35 -11.19 -8.65 -6.09
CA VAL A 35 -11.66 -8.41 -4.71
C VAL A 35 -13.04 -7.75 -4.73
N LEU A 36 -13.25 -6.72 -5.56
CA LEU A 36 -14.56 -6.07 -5.69
C LEU A 36 -15.66 -7.06 -6.10
N GLU A 37 -15.40 -7.89 -7.09
CA GLU A 37 -16.34 -8.91 -7.57
C GLU A 37 -16.66 -9.95 -6.50
N ARG A 38 -15.65 -10.37 -5.73
CA ARG A 38 -15.80 -11.40 -4.68
C ARG A 38 -16.72 -10.94 -3.55
N TYR A 39 -16.61 -9.70 -3.12
CA TYR A 39 -17.27 -9.22 -1.90
C TYR A 39 -18.56 -8.43 -2.13
N GLN A 40 -18.87 -8.03 -3.37
CA GLN A 40 -20.12 -7.32 -3.73
C GLN A 40 -20.45 -6.17 -2.77
N LEU A 41 -19.44 -5.33 -2.49
CA LEU A 41 -19.52 -4.29 -1.47
C LEU A 41 -20.53 -3.19 -1.85
N PRO A 42 -21.16 -2.50 -0.87
CA PRO A 42 -21.87 -1.26 -1.11
C PRO A 42 -20.96 -0.20 -1.74
N ILE A 43 -21.50 0.74 -2.53
CA ILE A 43 -20.71 1.77 -3.24
C ILE A 43 -19.73 2.49 -2.32
N LYS A 44 -20.17 2.91 -1.13
CA LYS A 44 -19.31 3.59 -0.14
C LYS A 44 -18.09 2.74 0.24
N ASP A 45 -18.28 1.44 0.43
CA ASP A 45 -17.21 0.53 0.84
C ASP A 45 -16.28 0.20 -0.34
N GLN A 46 -16.79 0.27 -1.58
CA GLN A 46 -15.95 0.21 -2.79
C GLN A 46 -15.06 1.47 -2.90
N GLU A 47 -15.61 2.66 -2.65
CA GLU A 47 -14.85 3.92 -2.64
C GLU A 47 -13.77 3.92 -1.54
N ASP A 48 -14.11 3.40 -0.35
CA ASP A 48 -13.16 3.24 0.74
C ASP A 48 -12.06 2.24 0.35
N LEU A 49 -12.40 1.09 -0.24
CA LEU A 49 -11.43 0.10 -0.72
C LEU A 49 -10.52 0.66 -1.83
N GLU A 50 -11.05 1.45 -2.76
CA GLU A 50 -10.26 2.12 -3.81
C GLU A 50 -9.25 3.10 -3.21
N ARG A 51 -9.65 3.83 -2.17
CA ARG A 51 -8.75 4.73 -1.44
C ARG A 51 -7.64 3.94 -0.75
N GLU A 52 -7.96 2.85 -0.05
CA GLU A 52 -6.96 2.00 0.61
C GLU A 52 -5.99 1.39 -0.41
N TRP A 53 -6.49 0.91 -1.56
CA TRP A 53 -5.66 0.43 -2.67
C TRP A 53 -4.65 1.48 -3.11
N LYS A 54 -5.12 2.68 -3.44
CA LYS A 54 -4.28 3.80 -3.90
C LYS A 54 -3.29 4.27 -2.83
N LEU A 55 -3.67 4.24 -1.56
CA LEU A 55 -2.74 4.51 -0.45
C LEU A 55 -1.63 3.46 -0.40
N GLY A 56 -1.98 2.18 -0.52
CA GLY A 56 -1.00 1.09 -0.60
C GLY A 56 -0.03 1.25 -1.77
N LEU A 57 -0.49 1.67 -2.95
CA LEU A 57 0.39 1.95 -4.10
C LEU A 57 1.36 3.10 -3.82
N ASN A 58 0.92 4.14 -3.10
CA ASN A 58 1.80 5.23 -2.69
C ASN A 58 2.90 4.75 -1.74
N VAL A 59 2.55 3.88 -0.78
CA VAL A 59 3.53 3.26 0.12
C VAL A 59 4.55 2.45 -0.65
N ILE A 60 4.12 1.65 -1.64
CA ILE A 60 5.04 0.88 -2.49
C ILE A 60 6.03 1.80 -3.21
N VAL A 61 5.56 2.88 -3.82
CA VAL A 61 6.45 3.81 -4.53
C VAL A 61 7.39 4.56 -3.57
N GLU A 62 6.92 4.92 -2.38
CA GLU A 62 7.78 5.48 -1.34
C GLU A 62 8.85 4.50 -0.90
N TYR A 63 8.49 3.22 -0.78
CA TYR A 63 9.40 2.14 -0.42
C TYR A 63 10.44 1.86 -1.52
N GLU A 64 10.05 1.84 -2.80
CA GLU A 64 10.97 1.69 -3.95
C GLU A 64 12.01 2.81 -4.03
N ASP A 65 11.65 4.03 -3.60
CA ASP A 65 12.51 5.21 -3.62
C ASP A 65 13.33 5.40 -2.34
N ALA A 66 13.11 4.54 -1.34
CA ALA A 66 13.66 4.74 -0.03
C ALA A 66 15.12 4.32 0.08
N THR A 67 15.85 5.01 0.95
CA THR A 67 17.12 4.52 1.46
C THR A 67 16.89 3.60 2.67
N PRO A 68 17.83 2.69 2.99
CA PRO A 68 17.78 1.93 4.25
C PRO A 68 17.60 2.83 5.49
N GLU A 69 18.11 4.07 5.45
CA GLU A 69 17.95 5.04 6.53
C GLU A 69 16.54 5.63 6.65
N ASP A 70 15.75 5.62 5.56
CA ASP A 70 14.38 6.15 5.55
C ASP A 70 13.37 5.17 6.18
N PHE A 71 13.63 3.86 6.10
CA PHE A 71 12.83 2.79 6.72
C PHE A 71 13.62 2.06 7.83
N LEU A 72 14.31 2.83 8.67
CA LEU A 72 15.05 2.31 9.83
C LEU A 72 14.16 1.58 10.86
N TYR A 73 12.84 1.75 10.77
CA TYR A 73 11.86 1.13 11.66
C TYR A 73 10.64 0.64 10.88
N LEU A 74 10.42 -0.67 10.87
CA LEU A 74 9.16 -1.28 10.47
C LEU A 74 8.32 -1.51 11.74
N ASP A 75 7.17 -0.83 11.85
CA ASP A 75 6.23 -1.06 12.95
C ASP A 75 5.15 -2.07 12.50
N ILE A 76 5.23 -3.29 13.03
CA ILE A 76 4.25 -4.34 12.77
C ILE A 76 3.28 -4.39 13.94
N GLY A 77 2.13 -3.76 13.77
CA GLY A 77 1.01 -3.88 14.70
C GLY A 77 0.36 -5.26 14.62
N ALA A 78 0.63 -6.12 15.61
CA ALA A 78 -0.09 -7.38 15.79
C ALA A 78 -1.31 -7.15 16.67
N TYR A 79 -2.50 -7.25 16.10
CA TYR A 79 -3.74 -7.29 16.88
C TYR A 79 -3.90 -8.69 17.47
N ASN A 80 -4.22 -8.77 18.77
CA ASN A 80 -4.60 -10.03 19.38
C ASN A 80 -5.81 -10.60 18.63
N SER A 81 -5.88 -11.94 18.58
CA SER A 81 -6.91 -12.72 17.89
C SER A 81 -8.30 -12.60 18.52
N GLU A 82 -8.80 -11.37 18.68
CA GLU A 82 -10.20 -11.15 18.97
C GLU A 82 -11.05 -11.73 17.83
N PRO A 83 -12.24 -12.26 18.14
CA PRO A 83 -13.17 -12.67 17.11
C PRO A 83 -13.34 -11.54 16.10
N LEU A 84 -13.25 -11.86 14.81
CA LEU A 84 -13.41 -10.87 13.74
C LEU A 84 -14.73 -10.07 13.89
N SER A 85 -15.77 -10.69 14.44
CA SER A 85 -17.05 -10.04 14.75
C SER A 85 -16.91 -8.84 15.70
N ASP A 86 -15.99 -8.90 16.65
CA ASP A 86 -15.82 -7.89 17.69
C ASP A 86 -15.03 -6.70 17.11
N LEU A 87 -13.97 -6.97 16.36
CA LEU A 87 -13.20 -5.96 15.61
C LEU A 87 -14.06 -5.22 14.57
N VAL A 88 -14.87 -5.95 13.81
CA VAL A 88 -15.78 -5.40 12.80
C VAL A 88 -16.86 -4.53 13.46
N GLY A 89 -17.39 -4.98 14.61
CA GLY A 89 -18.35 -4.23 15.41
C GLY A 89 -17.79 -2.91 15.97
N ASP A 90 -16.56 -2.94 16.51
CA ASP A 90 -15.91 -1.77 17.11
C ASP A 90 -15.51 -0.72 16.07
N TRP A 91 -15.12 -1.14 14.87
CA TRP A 91 -14.73 -0.23 13.79
C TRP A 91 -15.91 0.25 12.94
N GLY A 92 -17.11 -0.28 13.16
CA GLY A 92 -18.31 0.10 12.40
C GLY A 92 -18.20 -0.22 10.90
N VAL A 93 -17.36 -1.19 10.54
CA VAL A 93 -17.20 -1.70 9.17
C VAL A 93 -18.02 -2.98 9.02
N SER A 94 -18.30 -3.41 7.78
CA SER A 94 -18.88 -4.74 7.57
C SER A 94 -17.77 -5.80 7.52
N GLU A 95 -18.10 -7.05 7.84
CA GLU A 95 -17.14 -8.16 7.73
C GLU A 95 -16.63 -8.31 6.28
N ALA A 96 -17.50 -8.10 5.30
CA ALA A 96 -17.13 -8.16 3.89
C ALA A 96 -16.10 -7.07 3.53
N SER A 97 -16.29 -5.85 4.02
CA SER A 97 -15.39 -4.71 3.79
C SER A 97 -14.04 -4.95 4.47
N TRP A 98 -14.05 -5.46 5.71
CA TRP A 98 -12.81 -5.85 6.40
C TRP A 98 -12.04 -6.93 5.63
N ARG A 99 -12.74 -7.99 5.18
CA ARG A 99 -12.11 -9.09 4.42
C ARG A 99 -11.57 -8.61 3.07
N ALA A 100 -12.27 -7.71 2.39
CA ALA A 100 -11.81 -7.11 1.15
C ALA A 100 -10.52 -6.32 1.35
N CYS A 101 -10.47 -5.45 2.38
CA CYS A 101 -9.26 -4.71 2.72
C CYS A 101 -8.10 -5.65 3.10
N PHE A 102 -8.38 -6.72 3.84
CA PHE A 102 -7.37 -7.71 4.24
C PHE A 102 -6.79 -8.48 3.04
N ASP A 103 -7.65 -9.00 2.14
CA ASP A 103 -7.22 -9.70 0.93
C ASP A 103 -6.39 -8.79 0.02
N LEU A 104 -6.81 -7.53 -0.14
CA LEU A 104 -6.07 -6.52 -0.89
C LEU A 104 -4.72 -6.19 -0.24
N ALA A 105 -4.68 -5.98 1.08
CA ALA A 105 -3.45 -5.69 1.81
C ALA A 105 -2.46 -6.86 1.74
N ASN A 106 -2.92 -8.11 1.79
CA ASN A 106 -2.05 -9.27 1.60
C ASN A 106 -1.44 -9.31 0.20
N ALA A 107 -2.22 -9.02 -0.84
CA ALA A 107 -1.71 -8.98 -2.21
C ALA A 107 -0.66 -7.88 -2.39
N LEU A 108 -0.88 -6.69 -1.81
CA LEU A 108 0.08 -5.58 -1.85
C LEU A 108 1.31 -5.84 -0.98
N GLY A 109 1.14 -6.50 0.18
CA GLY A 109 2.24 -6.90 1.06
C GLY A 109 3.20 -7.89 0.39
N LEU A 110 2.69 -8.83 -0.41
CA LEU A 110 3.52 -9.71 -1.22
C LEU A 110 4.35 -8.94 -2.27
N ALA A 111 3.81 -7.85 -2.82
CA ALA A 111 4.56 -6.99 -3.73
C ALA A 111 5.72 -6.29 -3.00
N LEU A 112 5.51 -5.80 -1.78
CA LEU A 112 6.57 -5.21 -0.94
C LEU A 112 7.69 -6.22 -0.62
N ILE A 113 7.34 -7.44 -0.24
CA ILE A 113 8.32 -8.52 0.00
C ILE A 113 9.14 -8.81 -1.27
N THR A 114 8.48 -8.84 -2.43
CA THR A 114 9.17 -9.09 -3.71
C THR A 114 10.17 -7.96 -4.05
N ILE A 115 9.84 -6.70 -3.72
CA ILE A 115 10.74 -5.54 -3.91
C ILE A 115 11.95 -5.64 -2.97
N ASP A 116 11.73 -6.04 -1.73
CA ASP A 116 12.81 -6.27 -0.76
C ASP A 116 13.74 -7.40 -1.20
N GLU A 117 13.19 -8.57 -1.58
CA GLU A 117 13.94 -9.73 -2.08
C GLU A 117 14.73 -9.44 -3.38
N ALA A 118 14.26 -8.50 -4.22
CA ALA A 118 14.98 -8.05 -5.41
C ALA A 118 16.24 -7.21 -5.09
N GLY A 119 16.51 -6.93 -3.81
CA GLY A 119 17.73 -6.29 -3.31
C GLY A 119 17.66 -4.76 -3.29
N ASN A 120 16.47 -4.17 -3.31
CA ASN A 120 16.31 -2.72 -3.26
C ASN A 120 16.52 -2.13 -1.87
N ILE A 121 16.40 -2.90 -0.78
CA ILE A 121 16.70 -2.43 0.58
C ILE A 121 17.57 -3.44 1.33
N ASN A 122 18.90 -3.28 1.24
CA ASN A 122 19.79 -3.94 2.20
C ASN A 122 19.74 -3.17 3.52
N GLY A 123 18.84 -3.54 4.44
CA GLY A 123 18.67 -2.76 5.66
C GLY A 123 17.85 -3.35 6.80
N GLU A 124 17.58 -4.66 6.88
CA GLU A 124 16.86 -5.16 8.06
C GLU A 124 17.76 -5.23 9.31
N ILE A 125 17.46 -4.39 10.30
CA ILE A 125 17.75 -4.66 11.71
C ILE A 125 16.42 -5.01 12.37
N VAL A 126 16.18 -6.31 12.60
CA VAL A 126 15.06 -6.80 13.40
C VAL A 126 15.39 -6.59 14.89
N MET A 127 14.67 -5.72 15.58
CA MET A 127 14.73 -5.61 17.04
C MET A 127 13.52 -6.32 17.66
N TYR A 128 13.80 -7.33 18.49
CA TYR A 128 12.84 -8.08 19.30
C TYR A 128 12.49 -7.36 20.60
#